data_AF-A0A6V8CV42-F1
#
_entry.id   AF-A0A6V8CV42-F1
#
_cell.length_a   1.000
_cell.length_b   1.000
_cell.length_c   1.000
_cell.angle_alpha   90.00
_cell.angle_beta   90.00
_cell.angle_gamma   90.00
#
_symmetry.space_group_name_H-M   'P 1'
#
loop_
_entity.id
_entity.type
_entity.pdbx_description
1 polymer ?
#
loop_
_entity_poly.entity_id
_entity_poly.type
_entity_poly.pdbx_seq_one_letter_code
_entity_poly.pdbx_strand_id
1 'polypeptide(L)'
;MRIIRVFTVILLLGLLMVPVFEANPGGNGDSTRDFACGGSCHADPDLSAPSSAQIVLVADRNETFVGGPLTVTATITGMELSDSRLVGVFLTVATFGADDSPDHAGWVIASDPNGGTSNYIERHVLDANRGVEVSWALSAPMDESSHTFHIGVHHGGDGIARLASTEASGGINIEVGPIPENFPQVDASWQPPTMRGLGEETMIETILLNVTNARLEWRVSGSLQTNVIGTTEEGNVWNATLPAALGPVIIEYRWLLSNDDHETTTAWMTLSAEDTSSIDVNPARILMIALAMSTAGLLIGIQRRLAISLVDSEISEYPERDSKGGNL
;
A
#
# COMPACT_ATOMS: atom_id res chain seq x y z
N MET A 1 -30.97 18.39 35.37
CA MET A 1 -29.53 18.55 35.01
C MET A 1 -28.74 17.22 34.95
N ARG A 2 -28.92 16.26 35.89
CA ARG A 2 -28.23 14.94 35.84
C ARG A 2 -28.61 14.06 34.63
N ILE A 3 -29.89 14.00 34.26
CA ILE A 3 -30.41 13.14 33.18
C ILE A 3 -29.86 13.56 31.81
N ILE A 4 -29.78 14.86 31.54
CA ILE A 4 -29.24 15.39 30.26
C ILE A 4 -27.75 15.07 30.14
N ARG A 5 -26.97 15.21 31.21
CA ARG A 5 -25.54 14.83 31.22
C ARG A 5 -25.32 13.35 30.96
N VAL A 6 -26.15 12.49 31.56
CA VAL A 6 -26.11 11.04 31.33
C VAL A 6 -26.49 10.72 29.88
N PHE A 7 -27.51 11.37 29.31
CA PHE A 7 -27.89 11.20 27.91
C PHE A 7 -26.81 11.66 26.94
N THR A 8 -26.14 12.79 27.18
CA THR A 8 -25.04 13.27 26.33
C THR A 8 -23.83 12.33 26.43
N VAL A 9 -23.50 11.82 27.61
CA VAL A 9 -22.44 10.83 27.79
C VAL A 9 -22.80 9.52 27.08
N ILE A 10 -24.04 9.04 27.19
CA ILE A 10 -24.50 7.84 26.49
C ILE A 10 -24.53 8.04 24.97
N LEU A 11 -24.91 9.21 24.46
CA LEU A 11 -24.88 9.53 23.03
C LEU A 11 -23.44 9.58 22.50
N LEU A 12 -22.52 10.21 23.25
CA LEU A 12 -21.09 10.22 22.92
C LEU A 12 -20.47 8.82 23.01
N LEU A 13 -20.87 8.02 24.00
CA LEU A 13 -20.45 6.62 24.14
C LEU A 13 -21.03 5.75 23.01
N GLY A 14 -22.26 6.02 22.58
CA GLY A 14 -22.92 5.35 21.46
C GLY A 14 -22.27 5.67 20.12
N LEU A 15 -21.85 6.93 19.91
CA LEU A 15 -21.05 7.36 18.76
C LEU A 15 -19.65 6.71 18.73
N LEU A 16 -19.08 6.39 19.90
CA LEU A 16 -17.83 5.63 20.03
C LEU A 16 -18.01 4.11 19.83
N MET A 17 -19.25 3.61 19.81
CA MET A 17 -19.59 2.19 19.72
C MET A 17 -20.18 1.80 18.35
N VAL A 18 -20.12 2.68 17.35
CA VAL A 18 -20.46 2.31 15.97
C VAL A 18 -19.28 1.48 15.44
N PRO A 19 -19.44 0.16 15.20
CA PRO A 19 -18.40 -0.60 14.54
C PRO A 19 -18.20 -0.01 13.14
N VAL A 20 -16.98 0.41 12.84
CA VAL A 20 -16.59 0.80 11.50
C VAL A 20 -16.36 -0.50 10.73
N PHE A 21 -17.39 -1.00 10.04
CA PHE A 21 -17.27 -2.16 9.14
C PHE A 21 -16.71 -1.73 7.78
N GLU A 22 -15.67 -0.90 7.79
CA GLU A 22 -14.98 -0.46 6.58
C GLU A 22 -13.52 -0.92 6.64
N ALA A 23 -12.96 -1.17 5.45
CA ALA A 23 -11.55 -0.97 5.19
C ALA A 23 -11.09 0.34 5.88
N ASN A 24 -9.96 0.34 6.59
CA ASN A 24 -9.50 1.55 7.32
C ASN A 24 -9.57 2.76 6.36
N PRO A 25 -10.30 3.84 6.66
CA PRO A 25 -10.61 4.91 5.69
C PRO A 25 -9.38 5.59 5.07
N GLY A 26 -8.20 5.39 5.66
CA GLY A 26 -6.90 5.87 5.16
C GLY A 26 -5.88 4.77 4.86
N GLY A 27 -6.29 3.50 4.80
CA GLY A 27 -5.38 2.38 4.60
C GLY A 27 -4.48 2.10 5.81
N ASN A 28 -3.52 1.21 5.61
CA ASN A 28 -2.51 0.80 6.59
C ASN A 28 -1.09 1.10 6.13
N GLY A 29 -0.92 1.56 4.88
CA GLY A 29 0.35 1.78 4.22
C GLY A 29 1.04 0.48 3.81
N ASP A 30 1.93 0.62 2.83
CA ASP A 30 2.79 -0.45 2.34
C ASP A 30 3.66 -1.00 3.47
N SER A 31 3.80 -2.32 3.55
CA SER A 31 4.73 -2.97 4.48
C SER A 31 4.84 -4.47 4.20
N THR A 32 5.89 -5.11 4.70
CA THR A 32 5.94 -6.57 4.73
C THR A 32 4.98 -7.11 5.79
N ARG A 33 4.03 -7.94 5.39
CA ARG A 33 2.93 -8.45 6.23
C ARG A 33 2.47 -9.82 5.79
N ASP A 34 2.14 -10.63 6.78
CA ASP A 34 1.37 -11.85 6.58
C ASP A 34 -0.08 -11.51 6.22
N PHE A 35 -0.70 -12.34 5.40
CA PHE A 35 -2.09 -12.15 5.01
C PHE A 35 -3.06 -12.30 6.20
N ALA A 36 -2.79 -13.22 7.14
CA ALA A 36 -3.60 -13.38 8.35
C ALA A 36 -3.59 -12.11 9.25
N CYS A 37 -2.52 -11.31 9.19
CA CYS A 37 -2.47 -10.00 9.85
C CYS A 37 -3.33 -8.94 9.12
N GLY A 38 -3.86 -9.26 7.93
CA GLY A 38 -4.79 -8.45 7.14
C GLY A 38 -6.11 -8.15 7.85
N GLY A 39 -6.46 -8.90 8.91
CA GLY A 39 -7.64 -8.66 9.74
C GLY A 39 -7.64 -7.33 10.49
N SER A 40 -6.47 -6.78 10.82
CA SER A 40 -6.33 -5.44 11.40
C SER A 40 -6.37 -4.33 10.35
N CYS A 41 -6.28 -4.69 9.07
CA CYS A 41 -6.04 -3.74 7.99
C CYS A 41 -7.34 -3.38 7.27
N HIS A 42 -8.18 -4.38 6.96
CA HIS A 42 -9.38 -4.17 6.15
C HIS A 42 -10.57 -5.07 6.52
N ALA A 43 -10.62 -5.53 7.78
CA ALA A 43 -11.49 -6.58 8.35
C ALA A 43 -10.88 -7.98 8.31
N ASP A 44 -11.18 -8.79 9.34
CA ASP A 44 -10.80 -10.20 9.44
C ASP A 44 -11.19 -10.92 8.14
N PRO A 45 -10.28 -11.66 7.47
CA PRO A 45 -10.63 -12.47 6.30
C PRO A 45 -11.85 -13.37 6.55
N ASP A 46 -12.04 -13.87 7.77
CA ASP A 46 -13.21 -14.66 8.17
C ASP A 46 -14.51 -13.85 8.24
N LEU A 47 -14.42 -12.52 8.26
CA LEU A 47 -15.54 -11.57 8.31
C LEU A 47 -15.74 -10.81 7.00
N SER A 48 -14.84 -10.96 6.03
CA SER A 48 -14.95 -10.31 4.72
C SER A 48 -16.01 -10.97 3.85
N ALA A 49 -16.76 -10.16 3.12
CA ALA A 49 -17.69 -10.67 2.13
C ALA A 49 -16.93 -11.13 0.86
N PRO A 50 -17.51 -12.07 0.09
CA PRO A 50 -16.96 -12.42 -1.22
C PRO A 50 -16.86 -11.19 -2.13
N SER A 51 -15.77 -11.13 -2.90
CA SER A 51 -15.51 -10.10 -3.91
C SER A 51 -15.90 -10.55 -5.32
N SER A 52 -16.30 -9.62 -6.17
CA SER A 52 -16.42 -9.85 -7.62
C SER A 52 -15.12 -9.65 -8.40
N ALA A 53 -14.01 -9.35 -7.72
CA ALA A 53 -12.75 -9.05 -8.36
C ALA A 53 -12.20 -10.26 -9.14
N GLN A 54 -11.68 -9.98 -10.33
CA GLN A 54 -10.98 -10.93 -11.17
C GLN A 54 -9.50 -10.63 -11.12
N ILE A 55 -8.71 -11.63 -10.77
CA ILE A 55 -7.26 -11.53 -10.63
C ILE A 55 -6.63 -12.40 -11.72
N VAL A 56 -5.84 -11.76 -12.59
CA VAL A 56 -4.95 -12.44 -13.53
C VAL A 56 -3.54 -12.31 -13.00
N LEU A 57 -2.91 -13.44 -12.68
CA LEU A 57 -1.57 -13.51 -12.14
C LEU A 57 -0.64 -14.16 -13.18
N VAL A 58 0.46 -13.48 -13.49
CA VAL A 58 1.47 -13.95 -14.44
C VAL A 58 2.87 -13.72 -13.89
N ALA A 59 3.81 -14.56 -14.30
CA ALA A 59 5.24 -14.29 -14.13
C ALA A 59 5.89 -14.12 -15.51
N ASP A 60 7.01 -13.38 -15.55
CA ASP A 60 7.80 -13.23 -16.77
C ASP A 60 8.48 -14.54 -17.22
N ARG A 61 8.61 -15.50 -16.30
CA ARG A 61 9.16 -16.84 -16.50
C ARG A 61 8.54 -17.84 -15.50
N ASN A 62 8.54 -19.12 -15.84
CA ASN A 62 8.08 -20.22 -14.98
C ASN A 62 9.23 -20.89 -14.20
N GLU A 63 10.47 -20.63 -14.58
CA GLU A 63 11.68 -21.13 -13.93
C GLU A 63 12.71 -20.01 -13.81
N THR A 64 13.49 -20.07 -12.74
CA THR A 64 14.66 -19.21 -12.52
C THR A 64 15.75 -20.06 -11.84
N PHE A 65 16.85 -19.43 -11.47
CA PHE A 65 17.96 -20.08 -10.79
C PHE A 65 18.19 -19.46 -9.41
N VAL A 66 18.98 -20.10 -8.56
CA VAL A 66 19.31 -19.57 -7.23
C VAL A 66 19.83 -18.13 -7.30
N GLY A 67 19.23 -17.20 -6.54
CA GLY A 67 19.51 -15.77 -6.61
C GLY A 67 19.08 -15.06 -7.91
N GLY A 68 18.44 -15.77 -8.84
CA GLY A 68 18.01 -15.27 -10.14
C GLY A 68 16.78 -14.36 -10.08
N PRO A 69 16.55 -13.54 -11.12
CA PRO A 69 15.45 -12.59 -11.15
C PRO A 69 14.11 -13.28 -11.47
N LEU A 70 13.04 -12.69 -10.95
CA LEU A 70 11.65 -13.01 -11.29
C LEU A 70 10.81 -11.73 -11.25
N THR A 71 9.89 -11.56 -12.20
CA THR A 71 8.83 -10.55 -12.09
C THR A 71 7.48 -11.22 -12.03
N VAL A 72 6.72 -10.92 -10.98
CA VAL A 72 5.33 -11.36 -10.82
C VAL A 72 4.42 -10.15 -11.01
N THR A 73 3.49 -10.24 -11.94
CA THR A 73 2.53 -9.17 -12.27
C THR A 73 1.10 -9.67 -12.03
N ALA A 74 0.30 -8.84 -11.37
CA ALA A 74 -1.11 -9.07 -11.16
C ALA A 74 -1.94 -7.97 -11.81
N THR A 75 -2.94 -8.35 -12.59
CA THR A 75 -3.98 -7.45 -13.10
C THR A 75 -5.28 -7.76 -12.36
N ILE A 76 -5.83 -6.74 -11.69
CA ILE A 76 -7.00 -6.89 -10.83
C ILE A 76 -8.12 -5.97 -11.32
N THR A 77 -9.28 -6.52 -11.65
CA THR A 77 -10.44 -5.78 -12.19
C THR A 77 -11.74 -6.22 -11.52
N GLY A 78 -12.84 -5.50 -11.73
CA GLY A 78 -14.18 -5.89 -11.27
C GLY A 78 -14.39 -5.75 -9.76
N MET A 79 -13.55 -4.97 -9.06
CA MET A 79 -13.65 -4.73 -7.62
C MET A 79 -14.82 -3.80 -7.27
N GLU A 80 -15.54 -4.08 -6.19
CA GLU A 80 -16.43 -3.11 -5.56
C GLU A 80 -15.62 -2.08 -4.76
N LEU A 81 -15.45 -0.89 -5.33
CA LEU A 81 -14.63 0.18 -4.76
C LEU A 81 -15.42 1.06 -3.79
N SER A 82 -14.76 1.51 -2.72
CA SER A 82 -15.25 2.57 -1.83
C SER A 82 -15.10 3.93 -2.48
N ASP A 83 -15.61 4.96 -1.81
CA ASP A 83 -15.35 6.35 -2.18
C ASP A 83 -13.85 6.71 -2.14
N SER A 84 -13.07 6.11 -1.24
CA SER A 84 -11.60 6.29 -1.19
C SER A 84 -10.87 5.55 -2.31
N ARG A 85 -11.51 4.54 -2.89
CA ARG A 85 -11.00 3.67 -3.97
C ARG A 85 -9.63 3.05 -3.65
N LEU A 86 -9.34 2.91 -2.36
CA LEU A 86 -8.09 2.35 -1.89
C LEU A 86 -8.21 0.82 -1.90
N VAL A 87 -7.24 0.16 -2.51
CA VAL A 87 -7.16 -1.29 -2.63
C VAL A 87 -5.81 -1.74 -2.09
N GLY A 88 -5.84 -2.70 -1.17
CA GLY A 88 -4.65 -3.39 -0.66
C GLY A 88 -4.40 -4.66 -1.46
N VAL A 89 -3.15 -4.87 -1.89
CA VAL A 89 -2.75 -6.05 -2.65
C VAL A 89 -1.57 -6.73 -1.96
N PHE A 90 -1.72 -8.03 -1.71
CA PHE A 90 -0.69 -8.91 -1.16
C PHE A 90 -0.11 -9.78 -2.25
N LEU A 91 1.22 -9.91 -2.25
CA LEU A 91 1.95 -11.03 -2.83
C LEU A 91 2.31 -12.01 -1.72
N THR A 92 1.97 -13.29 -1.89
CA THR A 92 2.27 -14.37 -0.93
C THR A 92 2.87 -15.59 -1.62
N VAL A 93 3.54 -16.47 -0.87
CA VAL A 93 4.12 -17.75 -1.33
C VAL A 93 3.41 -18.97 -0.72
N ALA A 94 2.40 -18.73 0.11
CA ALA A 94 1.51 -19.73 0.66
C ALA A 94 0.06 -19.22 0.65
N THR A 95 -0.87 -20.12 0.90
CA THR A 95 -2.30 -19.79 1.01
C THR A 95 -2.55 -19.00 2.30
N PHE A 96 -2.54 -17.69 2.16
CA PHE A 96 -3.28 -16.69 2.93
C PHE A 96 -3.41 -16.97 4.44
N GLY A 97 -2.26 -17.06 5.11
CA GLY A 97 -2.10 -17.49 6.50
C GLY A 97 -1.04 -16.67 7.26
N ALA A 98 -0.42 -17.29 8.26
CA ALA A 98 0.80 -16.76 8.88
C ALA A 98 2.03 -17.28 8.11
N ASP A 99 3.14 -16.54 8.18
CA ASP A 99 4.40 -16.89 7.51
C ASP A 99 4.24 -17.10 5.99
N ASP A 100 3.39 -16.30 5.34
CA ASP A 100 3.03 -16.48 3.93
C ASP A 100 3.63 -15.42 3.00
N SER A 101 4.36 -14.44 3.54
CA SER A 101 5.09 -13.47 2.74
C SER A 101 6.33 -14.09 2.07
N PRO A 102 6.77 -13.58 0.90
CA PRO A 102 7.86 -14.18 0.13
C PRO A 102 9.18 -14.39 0.88
N ASP A 103 9.50 -13.53 1.86
CA ASP A 103 10.70 -13.62 2.68
C ASP A 103 10.73 -14.86 3.58
N HIS A 104 9.58 -15.42 3.98
CA HIS A 104 9.51 -16.71 4.69
C HIS A 104 9.97 -17.89 3.82
N ALA A 105 9.88 -17.75 2.49
CA ALA A 105 10.40 -18.70 1.52
C ALA A 105 11.80 -18.32 0.98
N GLY A 106 12.45 -17.32 1.59
CA GLY A 106 13.79 -16.87 1.19
C GLY A 106 13.82 -16.01 -0.08
N TRP A 107 12.67 -15.60 -0.62
CA TRP A 107 12.62 -14.64 -1.71
C TRP A 107 12.86 -13.22 -1.20
N VAL A 108 13.56 -12.42 -1.99
CA VAL A 108 13.78 -11.00 -1.68
C VAL A 108 13.00 -10.14 -2.66
N ILE A 109 12.15 -9.24 -2.16
CA ILE A 109 11.48 -8.22 -2.99
C ILE A 109 12.49 -7.09 -3.22
N ALA A 110 13.04 -7.02 -4.42
CA ALA A 110 13.97 -5.97 -4.83
C ALA A 110 13.24 -4.64 -5.14
N SER A 111 12.01 -4.73 -5.62
CA SER A 111 11.16 -3.57 -5.89
C SER A 111 9.69 -3.99 -5.87
N ASP A 112 8.88 -3.27 -5.10
CA ASP A 112 7.42 -3.40 -5.11
C ASP A 112 6.79 -2.42 -6.14
N PRO A 113 5.47 -2.51 -6.39
CA PRO A 113 4.78 -1.65 -7.34
C PRO A 113 4.92 -0.15 -7.05
N ASN A 114 5.22 0.23 -5.81
CA ASN A 114 5.33 1.60 -5.32
C ASN A 114 6.79 2.07 -5.24
N GLY A 115 7.76 1.21 -5.57
CA GLY A 115 9.20 1.48 -5.47
C GLY A 115 9.81 1.16 -4.10
N GLY A 116 9.04 0.56 -3.19
CA GLY A 116 9.51 0.01 -1.93
C GLY A 116 9.96 -1.45 -2.05
N THR A 117 9.92 -2.19 -0.95
CA THR A 117 10.29 -3.61 -0.87
C THR A 117 9.24 -4.46 -0.16
N SER A 118 7.98 -4.02 -0.18
CA SER A 118 6.88 -4.63 0.57
C SER A 118 6.14 -5.69 -0.23
N ASN A 119 5.70 -6.76 0.43
CA ASN A 119 4.78 -7.73 -0.19
C ASN A 119 3.32 -7.26 -0.18
N TYR A 120 2.97 -6.34 0.73
CA TYR A 120 1.70 -5.65 0.76
C TYR A 120 1.85 -4.19 0.34
N ILE A 121 1.01 -3.76 -0.59
CA ILE A 121 0.96 -2.38 -1.07
C ILE A 121 -0.48 -1.87 -1.15
N GLU A 122 -0.64 -0.56 -1.06
CA GLU A 122 -1.92 0.11 -1.27
C GLU A 122 -1.90 0.99 -2.52
N ARG A 123 -2.98 0.91 -3.31
CA ARG A 123 -3.15 1.70 -4.54
C ARG A 123 -4.55 2.28 -4.62
N HIS A 124 -4.62 3.52 -5.10
CA HIS A 124 -5.89 4.11 -5.51
C HIS A 124 -6.25 3.63 -6.91
N VAL A 125 -7.44 3.05 -7.03
CA VAL A 125 -7.95 2.50 -8.29
C VAL A 125 -8.95 3.48 -8.90
N LEU A 126 -8.66 3.98 -10.09
CA LEU A 126 -9.51 5.01 -10.71
C LEU A 126 -10.87 4.47 -11.15
N ASP A 127 -10.93 3.24 -11.63
CA ASP A 127 -12.13 2.62 -12.15
C ASP A 127 -12.06 1.10 -11.95
N ALA A 128 -13.16 0.49 -11.52
CA ALA A 128 -13.20 -0.94 -11.22
C ALA A 128 -12.98 -1.81 -12.46
N ASN A 129 -13.47 -1.41 -13.64
CA ASN A 129 -13.35 -2.20 -14.86
C ASN A 129 -11.96 -2.09 -15.47
N ARG A 130 -11.36 -0.89 -15.42
CA ARG A 130 -9.96 -0.69 -15.80
C ARG A 130 -9.01 -1.37 -14.80
N GLY A 131 -9.38 -1.36 -13.53
CA GLY A 131 -8.64 -2.02 -12.47
C GLY A 131 -7.27 -1.41 -12.19
N VAL A 132 -6.38 -2.25 -11.68
CA VAL A 132 -4.98 -1.92 -11.40
C VAL A 132 -4.07 -3.04 -11.88
N GLU A 133 -2.90 -2.67 -12.37
CA GLU A 133 -1.80 -3.59 -12.68
C GLU A 133 -0.65 -3.29 -11.71
N VAL A 134 -0.13 -4.33 -11.08
CA VAL A 134 0.94 -4.24 -10.08
C VAL A 134 1.99 -5.31 -10.33
N SER A 135 3.26 -4.94 -10.21
CA SER A 135 4.40 -5.84 -10.46
C SER A 135 5.38 -5.82 -9.29
N TRP A 136 5.85 -7.00 -8.89
CA TRP A 136 6.96 -7.15 -7.94
C TRP A 136 8.19 -7.70 -8.65
N ALA A 137 9.34 -7.07 -8.40
CA ALA A 137 10.65 -7.60 -8.73
C ALA A 137 11.18 -8.44 -7.56
N LEU A 138 11.55 -9.67 -7.86
CA LEU A 138 11.97 -10.65 -6.88
C LEU A 138 13.34 -11.22 -7.25
N SER A 139 14.12 -11.57 -6.23
CA SER A 139 15.30 -12.42 -6.32
C SER A 139 15.01 -13.76 -5.65
N ALA A 140 15.32 -14.84 -6.35
CA ALA A 140 15.11 -16.20 -5.88
C ALA A 140 15.95 -16.54 -4.65
N PRO A 141 15.51 -17.50 -3.81
CA PRO A 141 16.31 -18.03 -2.72
C PRO A 141 17.64 -18.63 -3.21
N MET A 142 18.56 -18.86 -2.27
CA MET A 142 19.89 -19.43 -2.55
C MET A 142 19.90 -20.97 -2.61
N ASP A 143 18.72 -21.59 -2.48
CA ASP A 143 18.53 -23.03 -2.50
C ASP A 143 17.58 -23.42 -3.64
N GLU A 144 17.80 -24.60 -4.23
CA GLU A 144 16.91 -25.14 -5.26
C GLU A 144 15.57 -25.56 -4.63
N SER A 145 14.48 -25.04 -5.18
CA SER A 145 13.16 -25.17 -4.57
C SER A 145 12.03 -24.92 -5.58
N SER A 146 10.79 -25.14 -5.15
CA SER A 146 9.61 -24.75 -5.91
C SER A 146 8.63 -24.03 -5.00
N HIS A 147 8.13 -22.89 -5.46
CA HIS A 147 7.24 -22.02 -4.69
C HIS A 147 6.07 -21.58 -5.55
N THR A 148 4.87 -21.55 -4.96
CA THR A 148 3.66 -21.06 -5.62
C THR A 148 3.34 -19.67 -5.10
N PHE A 149 3.29 -18.68 -5.99
CA PHE A 149 2.87 -17.33 -5.65
C PHE A 149 1.36 -17.17 -5.78
N HIS A 150 0.80 -16.41 -4.84
CA HIS A 150 -0.60 -16.02 -4.83
C HIS A 150 -0.75 -14.51 -4.68
N ILE A 151 -1.93 -14.02 -5.08
CA ILE A 151 -2.33 -12.63 -4.90
C ILE A 151 -3.60 -12.59 -4.07
N GLY A 152 -3.56 -11.81 -2.99
CA GLY A 152 -4.71 -11.49 -2.16
C GLY A 152 -5.07 -10.02 -2.32
N VAL A 153 -6.36 -9.70 -2.41
CA VAL A 153 -6.84 -8.34 -2.61
C VAL A 153 -7.86 -7.99 -1.54
N HIS A 154 -7.54 -6.98 -0.74
CA HIS A 154 -8.47 -6.37 0.20
C HIS A 154 -9.00 -5.06 -0.36
N HIS A 155 -10.31 -4.94 -0.40
CA HIS A 155 -11.01 -3.72 -0.79
C HIS A 155 -12.36 -3.68 -0.08
N GLY A 156 -13.17 -2.67 -0.36
CA GLY A 156 -14.53 -2.62 0.16
C GLY A 156 -15.27 -1.44 -0.41
N GLY A 157 -16.59 -1.52 -0.41
CA GLY A 157 -17.51 -0.51 -0.92
C GLY A 157 -18.88 -0.71 -0.28
N ASP A 158 -19.65 0.37 -0.15
CA ASP A 158 -20.95 0.37 0.52
C ASP A 158 -20.93 -0.09 2.00
N GLY A 159 -19.83 0.18 2.71
CA GLY A 159 -19.67 -0.24 4.11
C GLY A 159 -19.44 -1.75 4.28
N ILE A 160 -18.96 -2.44 3.25
CA ILE A 160 -18.67 -3.87 3.27
C ILE A 160 -17.24 -4.11 2.80
N ALA A 161 -16.42 -4.65 3.70
CA ALA A 161 -15.10 -5.19 3.39
C ALA A 161 -15.21 -6.47 2.55
N ARG A 162 -14.34 -6.60 1.56
CA ARG A 162 -14.32 -7.69 0.58
C ARG A 162 -12.92 -8.19 0.34
N LEU A 163 -12.85 -9.49 0.08
CA LEU A 163 -11.64 -10.22 -0.22
C LEU A 163 -11.78 -10.99 -1.54
N ALA A 164 -10.79 -10.89 -2.41
CA ALA A 164 -10.53 -11.82 -3.51
C ALA A 164 -9.13 -12.41 -3.38
N SER A 165 -8.94 -13.64 -3.87
CA SER A 165 -7.64 -14.28 -3.86
C SER A 165 -7.46 -15.24 -5.04
N THR A 166 -6.21 -15.58 -5.36
CA THR A 166 -5.87 -16.60 -6.37
C THR A 166 -5.76 -18.02 -5.78
N GLU A 167 -6.24 -18.26 -4.56
CA GLU A 167 -6.20 -19.58 -3.94
C GLU A 167 -7.01 -20.59 -4.75
N ALA A 168 -8.24 -20.24 -5.12
CA ALA A 168 -9.13 -21.12 -5.87
C ALA A 168 -8.62 -21.45 -7.28
N SER A 169 -7.77 -20.60 -7.86
CA SER A 169 -7.11 -20.84 -9.15
C SER A 169 -5.74 -21.51 -9.04
N GLY A 170 -5.23 -21.71 -7.82
CA GLY A 170 -3.96 -22.41 -7.56
C GLY A 170 -2.70 -21.57 -7.69
N GLY A 171 -2.80 -20.24 -7.88
CA GLY A 171 -1.64 -19.35 -8.01
C GLY A 171 -0.76 -19.63 -9.24
N ILE A 172 0.51 -19.24 -9.16
CA ILE A 172 1.53 -19.54 -10.19
C ILE A 172 2.74 -20.22 -9.54
N ASN A 173 3.15 -21.38 -10.07
CA ASN A 173 4.31 -22.11 -9.56
C ASN A 173 5.59 -21.69 -10.28
N ILE A 174 6.65 -21.46 -9.51
CA ILE A 174 7.99 -21.12 -9.99
C ILE A 174 8.98 -22.17 -9.50
N GLU A 175 9.84 -22.65 -10.41
CA GLU A 175 10.94 -23.55 -10.10
C GLU A 175 12.26 -22.77 -10.01
N VAL A 176 13.05 -23.05 -8.97
CA VAL A 176 14.38 -22.48 -8.75
C VAL A 176 15.41 -23.60 -8.92
N GLY A 177 16.17 -23.53 -10.01
CA GLY A 177 17.24 -24.47 -10.34
C GLY A 177 18.65 -23.93 -10.05
N PRO A 178 19.69 -24.68 -10.44
CA PRO A 178 21.07 -24.20 -10.34
C PRO A 178 21.34 -23.07 -11.34
N ILE A 179 22.27 -22.18 -10.99
CA ILE A 179 22.82 -21.18 -11.93
C ILE A 179 23.52 -21.91 -13.09
N PRO A 180 23.16 -21.65 -14.36
CA PRO A 180 23.91 -22.16 -15.50
C PRO A 180 25.34 -21.62 -15.52
N GLU A 181 26.30 -22.42 -15.99
CA GLU A 181 27.68 -21.98 -16.14
C GLU A 181 27.77 -20.76 -17.08
N ASN A 182 28.59 -19.77 -16.73
CA ASN A 182 28.75 -18.51 -17.49
C ASN A 182 27.44 -17.72 -17.72
N PHE A 183 26.40 -17.93 -16.91
CA PHE A 183 25.16 -17.19 -17.09
C PHE A 183 25.35 -15.67 -16.83
N PRO A 184 24.81 -14.78 -17.66
CA PRO A 184 24.83 -13.33 -17.44
C PRO A 184 24.09 -12.96 -16.16
N GLN A 185 24.74 -12.16 -15.30
CA GLN A 185 24.20 -11.82 -13.99
C GLN A 185 24.46 -10.37 -13.62
N VAL A 186 23.62 -9.86 -12.73
CA VAL A 186 23.89 -8.64 -11.99
C VAL A 186 24.56 -9.01 -10.67
N ASP A 187 25.49 -8.17 -10.21
CA ASP A 187 26.11 -8.33 -8.90
C ASP A 187 25.06 -8.40 -7.78
N ALA A 188 25.23 -9.36 -6.86
CA ALA A 188 24.27 -9.62 -5.80
C ALA A 188 24.13 -8.47 -4.78
N SER A 189 25.10 -7.55 -4.74
CA SER A 189 25.05 -6.35 -3.88
C SER A 189 24.35 -5.17 -4.54
N TRP A 190 23.93 -5.30 -5.80
CA TRP A 190 23.27 -4.22 -6.52
C TRP A 190 21.94 -3.85 -5.88
N GLN A 191 21.81 -2.57 -5.52
CA GLN A 191 20.57 -1.98 -5.06
C GLN A 191 20.00 -1.11 -6.19
N PRO A 192 18.96 -1.58 -6.91
CA PRO A 192 18.38 -0.82 -8.01
C PRO A 192 17.80 0.49 -7.47
N PRO A 193 18.06 1.65 -8.12
CA PRO A 193 17.37 2.88 -7.75
C PRO A 193 15.87 2.74 -8.02
N THR A 194 15.06 3.13 -7.03
CA THR A 194 13.59 3.09 -7.12
C THR A 194 12.94 4.47 -7.09
N MET A 195 13.74 5.52 -6.88
CA MET A 195 13.31 6.91 -6.88
C MET A 195 14.18 7.76 -7.82
N ARG A 196 13.58 8.76 -8.45
CA ARG A 196 14.28 9.74 -9.28
C ARG A 196 13.75 11.17 -9.09
N GLY A 197 14.62 12.16 -9.30
CA GLY A 197 14.25 13.57 -9.31
C GLY A 197 13.49 14.00 -10.56
N LEU A 198 12.71 15.08 -10.43
CA LEU A 198 12.06 15.77 -11.56
C LEU A 198 13.06 16.72 -12.25
N GLY A 199 13.01 16.77 -13.58
CA GLY A 199 13.85 17.64 -14.38
C GLY A 199 15.31 17.18 -14.54
N GLU A 200 15.69 16.05 -13.95
CA GLU A 200 17.04 15.50 -13.98
C GLU A 200 17.08 14.11 -14.61
N GLU A 201 18.14 13.86 -15.39
CA GLU A 201 18.44 12.53 -15.91
C GLU A 201 18.75 11.57 -14.75
N THR A 202 18.52 10.28 -14.97
CA THR A 202 18.77 9.25 -13.95
C THR A 202 19.74 8.23 -14.50
N MET A 203 20.91 8.14 -13.87
CA MET A 203 21.92 7.14 -14.20
C MET A 203 21.60 5.84 -13.45
N ILE A 204 21.50 4.75 -14.20
CA ILE A 204 21.40 3.39 -13.69
C ILE A 204 22.77 2.76 -13.85
N GLU A 205 23.45 2.55 -12.72
CA GLU A 205 24.79 1.96 -12.64
C GLU A 205 24.70 0.58 -11.98
N THR A 206 25.44 -0.40 -12.50
CA THR A 206 25.59 -1.70 -11.85
C THR A 206 26.86 -2.43 -12.30
N ILE A 207 27.26 -3.45 -11.53
CA ILE A 207 28.30 -4.40 -11.93
C ILE A 207 27.62 -5.60 -12.59
N LEU A 208 28.07 -5.94 -13.79
CA LEU A 208 27.56 -7.09 -14.55
C LEU A 208 28.63 -8.18 -14.66
N LEU A 209 28.22 -9.44 -14.49
CA LEU A 209 29.08 -10.62 -14.50
C LEU A 209 28.74 -11.50 -15.71
N ASN A 210 29.77 -12.01 -16.40
CA ASN A 210 29.63 -12.83 -17.60
C ASN A 210 28.78 -12.16 -18.71
N VAL A 211 28.91 -10.84 -18.87
CA VAL A 211 28.17 -10.05 -19.87
C VAL A 211 29.13 -9.49 -20.90
N THR A 212 28.78 -9.58 -22.19
CA THR A 212 29.51 -8.91 -23.29
C THR A 212 28.70 -7.78 -23.92
N ASN A 213 27.39 -7.79 -23.74
CA ASN A 213 26.51 -6.72 -24.20
C ASN A 213 25.33 -6.55 -23.24
N ALA A 214 25.12 -5.31 -22.79
CA ALA A 214 24.00 -4.91 -21.96
C ALA A 214 23.22 -3.78 -22.63
N ARG A 215 21.91 -3.73 -22.38
CA ARG A 215 21.06 -2.58 -22.72
C ARG A 215 20.07 -2.36 -21.59
N LEU A 216 19.58 -1.13 -21.44
CA LEU A 216 18.50 -0.86 -20.49
C LEU A 216 17.18 -0.74 -21.25
N GLU A 217 16.20 -1.55 -20.86
CA GLU A 217 14.82 -1.45 -21.33
C GLU A 217 13.99 -0.74 -20.27
N TRP A 218 13.08 0.15 -20.69
CA TRP A 218 12.15 0.81 -19.78
C TRP A 218 10.79 1.07 -20.43
N ARG A 219 9.75 1.19 -19.61
CA ARG A 219 8.38 1.51 -20.01
C ARG A 219 7.68 2.36 -18.97
N VAL A 220 6.67 3.12 -19.36
CA VAL A 220 5.75 3.73 -18.38
C VAL A 220 4.91 2.62 -17.75
N SER A 221 4.71 2.64 -16.44
CA SER A 221 3.91 1.62 -15.74
C SER A 221 2.50 1.52 -16.35
N GLY A 222 2.04 0.30 -16.62
CA GLY A 222 0.78 0.02 -17.32
C GLY A 222 0.79 0.26 -18.83
N SER A 223 1.94 0.62 -19.43
CA SER A 223 2.11 0.72 -20.88
C SER A 223 2.72 -0.56 -21.44
N LEU A 224 2.20 -1.02 -22.59
CA LEU A 224 2.79 -2.12 -23.35
C LEU A 224 4.00 -1.68 -24.20
N GLN A 225 4.23 -0.38 -24.35
CA GLN A 225 5.34 0.15 -25.15
C GLN A 225 6.62 0.26 -24.33
N THR A 226 7.66 -0.45 -24.76
CA THR A 226 9.00 -0.39 -24.20
C THR A 226 9.93 0.48 -25.05
N ASN A 227 10.95 1.02 -24.40
CA ASN A 227 12.02 1.79 -25.00
C ASN A 227 13.35 1.16 -24.58
N VAL A 228 14.32 1.12 -25.48
CA VAL A 228 15.64 0.56 -25.20
C VAL A 228 16.69 1.66 -25.37
N ILE A 229 17.57 1.80 -24.40
CA ILE A 229 18.70 2.72 -24.44
C ILE A 229 20.03 1.95 -24.39
N GLY A 230 21.03 2.49 -25.08
CA GLY A 230 22.39 1.96 -25.05
C GLY A 230 23.06 2.20 -23.71
N THR A 231 24.12 1.45 -23.47
CA THR A 231 24.91 1.50 -22.23
C THR A 231 26.36 1.84 -22.55
N THR A 232 27.08 2.31 -21.55
CA THR A 232 28.54 2.45 -21.57
C THR A 232 29.16 1.52 -20.55
N GLU A 233 30.31 0.96 -20.87
CA GLU A 233 31.05 0.01 -20.03
C GLU A 233 32.40 0.62 -19.62
N GLU A 234 32.73 0.55 -18.33
CA GLU A 234 34.05 0.84 -17.79
C GLU A 234 34.49 -0.31 -16.87
N GLY A 235 35.29 -1.24 -17.41
CA GLY A 235 35.59 -2.50 -16.72
C GLY A 235 34.32 -3.34 -16.60
N ASN A 236 33.96 -3.80 -15.40
CA ASN A 236 32.71 -4.55 -15.20
C ASN A 236 31.52 -3.64 -14.81
N VAL A 237 31.71 -2.32 -14.79
CA VAL A 237 30.66 -1.36 -14.41
C VAL A 237 29.94 -0.90 -15.68
N TRP A 238 28.62 -1.07 -15.69
CA TRP A 238 27.74 -0.72 -16.80
C TRP A 238 26.80 0.40 -16.39
N ASN A 239 26.66 1.37 -17.30
CA ASN A 239 25.93 2.60 -17.07
C ASN A 239 24.91 2.85 -18.18
N ALA A 240 23.69 3.22 -17.81
CA ALA A 240 22.65 3.68 -18.72
C ALA A 240 21.95 4.92 -18.15
N THR A 241 21.65 5.90 -19.02
CA THR A 241 21.05 7.16 -18.60
C THR A 241 19.61 7.28 -19.10
N LEU A 242 18.67 7.29 -18.17
CA LEU A 242 17.26 7.55 -18.44
C LEU A 242 17.01 9.06 -18.62
N PRO A 243 16.19 9.46 -19.61
CA PRO A 243 15.89 10.86 -19.86
C PRO A 243 15.14 11.48 -18.68
N ALA A 244 15.29 12.79 -18.49
CA ALA A 244 14.67 13.53 -17.39
C ALA A 244 13.14 13.36 -17.32
N ALA A 245 12.62 13.12 -16.12
CA ALA A 245 11.18 13.10 -15.88
C ALA A 245 10.64 14.54 -15.88
N LEU A 246 9.72 14.85 -16.79
CA LEU A 246 9.13 16.20 -16.91
C LEU A 246 7.95 16.43 -15.95
N GLY A 247 7.52 15.39 -15.24
CA GLY A 247 6.46 15.43 -14.25
C GLY A 247 6.36 14.10 -13.50
N PRO A 248 5.50 14.01 -12.47
CA PRO A 248 5.30 12.79 -11.70
C PRO A 248 4.89 11.63 -12.62
N VAL A 249 5.68 10.56 -12.56
CA VAL A 249 5.48 9.36 -13.37
C VAL A 249 6.12 8.17 -12.69
N ILE A 250 5.52 7.00 -12.85
CA ILE A 250 6.12 5.72 -12.48
C ILE A 250 6.52 5.02 -13.78
N ILE A 251 7.80 4.69 -13.88
CA ILE A 251 8.31 3.85 -14.97
C ILE A 251 8.81 2.54 -14.39
N GLU A 252 8.85 1.51 -15.22
CA GLU A 252 9.49 0.24 -14.91
C GLU A 252 10.71 0.09 -15.83
N TYR A 253 11.82 -0.44 -15.31
CA TYR A 253 13.03 -0.68 -16.10
C TYR A 253 13.69 -2.02 -15.78
N ARG A 254 14.45 -2.56 -16.72
CA ARG A 254 15.25 -3.78 -16.54
C ARG A 254 16.47 -3.78 -17.44
N TRP A 255 17.47 -4.57 -17.06
CA TRP A 255 18.63 -4.83 -17.90
C TRP A 255 18.33 -6.00 -18.84
N LEU A 256 18.68 -5.81 -20.12
CA LEU A 256 18.79 -6.84 -21.14
C LEU A 256 20.27 -7.26 -21.19
N LEU A 257 20.57 -8.50 -20.79
CA LEU A 257 21.93 -9.01 -20.63
C LEU A 257 22.20 -10.10 -21.65
N SER A 258 23.39 -10.09 -22.25
CA SER A 258 23.79 -11.11 -23.21
C SER A 258 25.29 -11.39 -23.17
N ASN A 259 25.63 -12.64 -23.48
CA ASN A 259 26.96 -13.07 -23.84
C ASN A 259 26.89 -14.01 -25.07
N ASP A 260 27.98 -14.72 -25.38
CA ASP A 260 28.05 -15.58 -26.56
C ASP A 260 27.09 -16.79 -26.49
N ASP A 261 26.74 -17.24 -25.27
CA ASP A 261 25.97 -18.46 -25.02
C ASP A 261 24.54 -18.20 -24.55
N HIS A 262 24.29 -17.04 -23.95
CA HIS A 262 23.07 -16.75 -23.20
C HIS A 262 22.55 -15.32 -23.41
N GLU A 263 21.23 -15.20 -23.45
CA GLU A 263 20.50 -13.94 -23.33
C GLU A 263 19.52 -14.05 -22.16
N THR A 264 19.41 -12.99 -21.36
CA THR A 264 18.51 -12.95 -20.20
C THR A 264 18.10 -11.53 -19.87
N THR A 265 17.15 -11.39 -18.96
CA THR A 265 16.75 -10.09 -18.41
C THR A 265 16.72 -10.13 -16.90
N THR A 266 16.99 -8.99 -16.27
CA THR A 266 16.64 -8.78 -14.86
C THR A 266 15.12 -8.67 -14.70
N ALA A 267 14.68 -8.67 -13.44
CA ALA A 267 13.32 -8.31 -13.10
C ALA A 267 13.04 -6.82 -13.44
N TRP A 268 11.76 -6.50 -13.65
CA TRP A 268 11.27 -5.14 -13.83
C TRP A 268 11.27 -4.37 -12.51
N MET A 269 12.16 -3.40 -12.38
CA MET A 269 12.27 -2.51 -11.21
C MET A 269 11.39 -1.28 -11.39
N THR A 270 10.69 -0.87 -10.32
CA THR A 270 9.90 0.35 -10.30
C THR A 270 10.79 1.56 -10.03
N LEU A 271 10.68 2.60 -10.86
CA LEU A 271 11.33 3.90 -10.65
C LEU A 271 10.26 5.02 -10.62
N SER A 272 10.03 5.57 -9.43
CA SER A 272 9.04 6.63 -9.22
C SER A 272 9.69 8.02 -9.27
N ALA A 273 9.05 8.92 -9.99
CA ALA A 273 9.36 10.35 -10.03
C ALA A 273 8.35 11.18 -9.21
N GLU A 274 7.75 10.59 -8.17
CA GLU A 274 6.88 11.32 -7.26
C GLU A 274 7.68 12.14 -6.24
N ASP A 275 7.18 13.35 -5.96
CA ASP A 275 7.61 14.12 -4.80
C ASP A 275 7.11 13.37 -3.57
N THR A 276 7.99 12.64 -2.88
CA THR A 276 7.69 11.96 -1.61
C THR A 276 7.52 12.99 -0.49
N SER A 277 6.72 14.02 -0.72
CA SER A 277 6.09 14.72 0.38
C SER A 277 5.10 13.73 0.98
N SER A 278 5.54 13.03 2.03
CA SER A 278 4.62 12.36 2.95
C SER A 278 3.49 13.35 3.22
N ILE A 279 2.25 13.02 2.87
CA ILE A 279 1.12 13.88 3.20
C ILE A 279 1.16 14.02 4.73
N ASP A 280 1.55 15.21 5.21
CA ASP A 280 1.63 15.46 6.64
C ASP A 280 0.20 15.33 7.18
N VAL A 281 -0.04 14.28 7.95
CA VAL A 281 -1.33 14.03 8.62
C VAL A 281 -1.47 14.84 9.90
N ASN A 282 -0.42 15.53 10.35
CA ASN A 282 -0.45 16.36 11.55
C ASN A 282 -1.46 17.52 11.43
N PRO A 283 -1.57 18.27 10.31
CA PRO A 283 -2.64 19.23 10.10
C PRO A 283 -4.06 18.67 10.30
N ALA A 284 -4.33 17.46 9.77
CA ALA A 284 -5.63 16.81 9.95
C ALA A 284 -5.86 16.39 11.41
N ARG A 285 -4.85 15.86 12.10
CA ARG A 285 -4.92 15.52 13.53
C ARG A 285 -5.15 16.76 14.40
N ILE A 286 -4.45 17.86 14.12
CA ILE A 286 -4.62 19.14 14.82
C ILE A 286 -6.03 19.70 14.57
N LEU A 287 -6.55 19.59 13.34
CA LEU A 287 -7.92 20.00 13.02
C LEU A 287 -8.96 19.19 13.80
N MET A 288 -8.79 17.86 13.91
CA MET A 288 -9.67 16.99 14.68
C MET A 288 -9.64 17.31 16.19
N ILE A 289 -8.46 17.57 16.74
CA ILE A 289 -8.31 18.02 18.13
C ILE A 289 -8.98 19.39 18.34
N ALA A 290 -8.80 20.33 17.42
CA ALA A 290 -9.43 21.64 17.48
C ALA A 290 -10.96 21.53 17.45
N LEU A 291 -11.51 20.70 16.56
CA LEU A 291 -12.94 20.47 16.45
C LEU A 291 -13.52 19.83 17.73
N ALA A 292 -12.81 18.87 18.32
CA ALA A 292 -13.19 18.24 19.58
C ALA A 292 -13.22 19.26 20.73
N MET A 293 -12.20 20.11 20.84
CA MET A 293 -12.11 21.15 21.87
C MET A 293 -13.17 22.24 21.68
N SER A 294 -13.42 22.68 20.44
CA SER A 294 -14.49 23.63 20.13
C SER A 294 -15.88 23.08 20.47
N THR A 295 -16.12 21.81 20.15
CA THR A 295 -17.39 21.13 20.47
C THR A 295 -17.58 21.01 21.98
N ALA A 296 -16.55 20.59 22.72
CA ALA A 296 -16.58 20.53 24.18
C ALA A 296 -16.83 21.91 24.81
N GLY A 297 -16.14 22.96 24.34
CA GLY A 297 -16.33 24.33 24.79
C GLY A 297 -17.76 24.85 24.55
N LEU A 298 -18.31 24.58 23.37
CA LEU A 298 -19.70 24.93 23.03
C LEU A 298 -20.69 24.23 23.96
N LEU A 299 -20.53 22.92 24.18
CA LEU A 299 -21.40 22.14 25.07
C LEU A 299 -21.32 22.65 26.52
N ILE A 300 -20.13 22.95 27.03
CA ILE A 300 -19.95 23.54 28.36
C ILE A 300 -20.61 24.92 28.43
N GLY A 301 -20.46 25.75 27.40
CA GLY A 301 -21.09 27.07 27.31
C GLY A 301 -22.62 27.02 27.33
N ILE A 302 -23.20 26.10 26.56
CA ILE A 302 -24.65 25.85 26.54
C ILE A 302 -25.12 25.35 27.90
N GLN A 303 -24.42 24.37 28.50
CA GLN A 303 -24.75 23.86 29.84
C GLN A 303 -24.72 24.96 30.89
N ARG A 304 -23.73 25.86 30.85
CA ARG A 304 -23.59 26.95 31.81
C ARG A 304 -24.71 27.98 31.64
N ARG A 305 -25.05 28.36 30.41
CA ARG A 305 -26.17 29.29 30.15
C ARG A 305 -27.51 28.72 30.59
N LEU A 306 -27.78 27.45 30.29
CA LEU A 306 -29.01 26.78 30.72
C LEU A 306 -29.07 26.63 32.25
N ALA A 307 -27.95 26.34 32.91
CA ALA A 307 -27.90 26.26 34.37
C ALA A 307 -28.15 27.62 35.04
N ILE A 308 -27.58 28.71 34.51
CA ILE A 308 -27.82 30.07 35.03
C ILE A 308 -29.28 30.47 34.80
N SER A 309 -29.84 30.21 33.62
CA SER A 309 -31.25 30.52 33.31
C SER A 309 -32.23 29.78 34.23
N LEU A 310 -31.91 28.56 34.66
CA LEU A 310 -32.73 27.79 35.60
C LEU A 310 -32.67 28.37 37.03
N VAL A 311 -31.49 28.83 37.46
CA VAL A 311 -31.31 29.47 38.76
C VAL A 311 -32.00 30.84 38.80
N ASP A 312 -31.91 31.64 37.74
CA ASP A 312 -32.59 32.94 37.66
C ASP A 312 -34.12 32.79 37.66
N SER A 313 -34.67 31.75 37.02
CA SER A 313 -36.11 31.47 37.08
C SER A 313 -36.58 31.07 38.48
N GLU A 314 -35.75 30.37 39.25
CA GLU A 314 -36.07 29.92 40.61
C GLU A 314 -36.02 31.10 41.62
N ILE A 315 -35.12 32.07 41.40
CA ILE A 315 -35.03 33.31 42.19
C ILE A 315 -36.21 34.26 41.86
N SER A 316 -36.63 34.33 40.60
CA SER A 316 -37.79 35.14 40.18
C SER A 316 -39.13 34.66 40.78
N GLU A 317 -39.22 33.40 41.19
CA GLU A 317 -40.46 32.82 41.74
C GLU A 317 -40.64 33.11 43.24
N TYR A 318 -39.61 33.63 43.92
CA TYR A 318 -39.67 34.11 45.31
C TYR A 318 -39.29 35.59 45.41
N PRO A 319 -40.23 36.54 45.24
CA PRO A 319 -39.97 37.93 45.54
C PRO A 319 -39.90 38.14 47.06
N GLU A 320 -38.96 38.99 47.47
CA GLU A 320 -38.75 39.52 48.83
C GLU A 320 -40.05 39.67 49.63
N ARG A 321 -40.16 38.98 50.78
CA ARG A 321 -41.10 39.38 51.84
C ARG A 321 -40.54 40.64 52.50
N ASP A 322 -41.09 41.75 52.05
CA ASP A 322 -40.96 43.10 52.59
C ASP A 322 -41.19 43.09 54.13
N SER A 323 -40.13 43.32 54.92
CA SER A 323 -40.24 43.44 56.37
C SER A 323 -40.65 44.87 56.74
N LYS A 324 -41.96 45.13 56.72
CA LYS A 324 -42.56 46.30 57.37
C LYS A 324 -43.56 45.89 58.47
N GLY A 325 -43.17 46.20 59.72
CA GLY A 325 -44.06 46.80 60.73
C GLY A 325 -44.76 45.88 61.73
N GLY A 326 -44.60 46.18 63.04
CA GLY A 326 -45.55 45.77 64.08
C GLY A 326 -45.06 45.87 65.53
N ASN A 327 -45.34 47.01 66.16
CA ASN A 327 -45.22 47.41 67.58
C ASN A 327 -45.27 46.33 68.68
N LEU A 328 -44.47 46.56 69.73
CA LEU A 328 -44.95 46.87 71.09
C LEU A 328 -44.14 48.05 71.65
#